data_AF-A0A8H9L6L7-F1
#
_entry.id   AF-A0A8H9L6L7-F1
#
_cell.length_a   1.000
_cell.length_b   1.000
_cell.length_c   1.000
_cell.angle_alpha   90.00
_cell.angle_beta   90.00
_cell.angle_gamma   90.00
#
_symmetry.space_group_name_H-M   'P 1'
#
loop_
_entity.id
_entity.type
_entity.pdbx_description
1 polymer ?
#
loop_
_entity_poly.entity_id
_entity_poly.type
_entity_poly.pdbx_seq_one_letter_code
_entity_poly.pdbx_strand_id
1 'polypeptide(L)'
;MVGRHGQTTRVTRVSRREPAVLTAPAGPAYVPAVPGREHETRRALAEAMVTLLDEQPTHAERHLHELALTRVLDWLETFAGEDWQDRWLHSASDQRGHGWLPDVPTAHRYSLTRGIRILIVLRVIRPSYAWFSASRLLGVYSQFRRHNHAAAFVAIEARTARADAATYGTYALNLLTHIAIATGKSPRDFDMVDFNTYRAATSTDARLRHLV
;
A
#
# COMPACT_ATOMS: atom_id res chain seq x y z
N MET A 1 20.69 -22.16 61.68
CA MET A 1 19.36 -22.46 61.09
C MET A 1 19.21 -21.60 59.84
N VAL A 2 19.49 -22.19 58.67
CA VAL A 2 18.50 -22.54 57.62
C VAL A 2 17.96 -21.32 56.88
N GLY A 3 18.41 -21.15 55.63
CA GLY A 3 17.85 -20.20 54.66
C GLY A 3 16.71 -20.77 53.82
N ARG A 4 16.18 -19.92 52.93
CA ARG A 4 15.44 -20.15 51.65
C ARG A 4 14.85 -18.79 51.24
N HIS A 5 15.41 -18.00 50.31
CA HIS A 5 15.36 -18.14 48.84
C HIS A 5 13.97 -18.54 48.32
N GLY A 6 13.11 -17.55 48.11
CA GLY A 6 11.91 -17.65 47.27
C GLY A 6 12.28 -17.45 45.81
N GLN A 7 12.21 -18.54 45.03
CA GLN A 7 12.26 -18.53 43.58
C GLN A 7 10.94 -18.03 42.99
N THR A 8 11.03 -17.28 41.88
CA THR A 8 10.15 -17.32 40.68
C THR A 8 10.65 -16.20 39.75
N THR A 9 10.95 -16.33 38.46
CA THR A 9 10.93 -17.43 37.50
C THR A 9 11.88 -17.01 36.37
N ARG A 10 12.71 -17.93 35.87
CA ARG A 10 13.58 -17.73 34.72
C ARG A 10 12.80 -17.17 33.52
N VAL A 11 13.29 -16.08 32.96
CA VAL A 11 12.96 -15.62 31.61
C VAL A 11 13.37 -16.72 30.63
N THR A 12 12.40 -17.44 30.08
CA THR A 12 12.65 -18.40 29.01
C THR A 12 13.04 -17.63 27.75
N ARG A 13 14.32 -17.71 27.42
CA ARG A 13 14.92 -17.24 26.17
C ARG A 13 14.27 -18.02 25.03
N VAL A 14 13.42 -17.37 24.22
CA VAL A 14 12.76 -18.02 23.08
C VAL A 14 13.83 -18.49 22.09
N SER A 15 13.81 -19.79 21.82
CA SER A 15 14.74 -20.52 20.97
C SER A 15 14.64 -20.07 19.51
N ARG A 16 15.78 -19.69 18.91
CA ARG A 16 15.97 -19.61 17.45
C ARG A 16 16.17 -21.02 16.92
N ARG A 17 15.11 -21.74 16.53
CA ARG A 17 15.15 -22.86 15.57
C ARG A 17 13.77 -23.46 15.38
N GLU A 18 13.08 -22.99 14.35
CA GLU A 18 12.15 -23.76 13.49
C GLU A 18 11.76 -22.84 12.31
N PRO A 19 12.30 -23.03 11.10
CA PRO A 19 11.97 -22.20 9.94
C PRO A 19 10.77 -22.73 9.14
N ALA A 20 10.07 -23.75 9.63
CA ALA A 20 8.83 -24.25 9.05
C ALA A 20 7.70 -24.03 10.07
N VAL A 21 6.51 -23.64 9.63
CA VAL A 21 5.31 -23.35 10.45
C VAL A 21 5.18 -21.91 10.99
N LEU A 22 5.72 -20.93 10.28
CA LEU A 22 5.15 -19.57 10.27
C LEU A 22 4.66 -19.23 8.87
N THR A 23 3.79 -20.08 8.32
CA THR A 23 2.90 -19.63 7.25
C THR A 23 1.95 -18.66 7.92
N ALA A 24 2.30 -17.36 7.87
CA ALA A 24 1.33 -16.33 8.20
C ALA A 24 0.07 -16.65 7.37
N PRO A 25 -1.13 -16.72 7.97
CA PRO A 25 -2.33 -16.91 7.19
C PRO A 25 -2.33 -15.81 6.13
N ALA A 26 -2.51 -16.19 4.87
CA ALA A 26 -2.76 -15.23 3.81
C ALA A 26 -3.88 -14.33 4.34
N GLY A 27 -3.55 -13.05 4.58
CA GLY A 27 -4.56 -12.08 5.00
C GLY A 27 -5.71 -12.16 4.00
N PRO A 28 -6.97 -11.97 4.43
CA PRO A 28 -8.12 -12.15 3.56
C PRO A 28 -7.86 -11.40 2.25
N ALA A 29 -7.80 -12.15 1.14
CA ALA A 29 -7.65 -11.58 -0.18
C ALA A 29 -8.83 -10.65 -0.38
N TYR A 30 -8.57 -9.34 -0.37
CA TYR A 30 -9.62 -8.36 -0.55
C TYR A 30 -10.09 -8.44 -2.01
N VAL A 31 -11.31 -8.92 -2.24
CA VAL A 31 -11.93 -8.86 -3.56
C VAL A 31 -12.40 -7.42 -3.78
N PRO A 32 -11.87 -6.69 -4.79
CA PRO A 32 -12.22 -5.30 -5.03
C PRO A 32 -13.75 -5.16 -5.20
N ALA A 33 -14.37 -4.22 -4.48
CA ALA A 33 -15.78 -3.93 -4.64
C ALA A 33 -16.07 -3.18 -5.95
N VAL A 34 -15.07 -2.44 -6.46
CA VAL A 34 -15.13 -1.73 -7.72
C VAL A 34 -13.91 -2.11 -8.56
N PRO A 35 -14.09 -2.66 -9.78
CA PRO A 35 -12.98 -2.94 -10.69
C PRO A 35 -12.09 -1.72 -10.91
N GLY A 36 -10.82 -1.97 -11.17
CA GLY A 36 -9.84 -0.95 -11.50
C GLY A 36 -9.47 -1.00 -12.98
N ARG A 37 -8.20 -0.74 -13.23
CA ARG A 37 -7.56 -0.77 -14.55
C ARG A 37 -6.64 -1.98 -14.71
N GLU A 38 -6.84 -3.01 -13.88
CA GLU A 38 -6.04 -4.24 -13.87
C GLU A 38 -5.92 -4.92 -15.25
N HIS A 39 -6.93 -4.79 -16.13
CA HIS A 39 -6.94 -5.42 -17.47
C HIS A 39 -6.55 -4.46 -18.62
N GLU A 40 -6.17 -3.23 -18.33
CA GLU A 40 -5.93 -2.21 -19.35
C GLU A 40 -4.63 -2.46 -20.13
N THR A 41 -4.62 -2.06 -21.40
CA THR A 41 -3.41 -2.16 -22.24
C THR A 41 -2.34 -1.14 -21.84
N ARG A 42 -1.06 -1.42 -22.14
CA ARG A 42 0.05 -0.47 -21.94
C ARG A 42 -0.24 0.94 -22.48
N ARG A 43 -0.83 1.00 -23.69
CA ARG A 43 -1.21 2.26 -24.34
C ARG A 43 -2.27 3.01 -23.53
N ALA A 44 -3.33 2.33 -23.12
CA ALA A 44 -4.38 2.93 -22.30
C ALA A 44 -3.86 3.43 -20.95
N LEU A 45 -2.91 2.70 -20.33
CA LEU A 45 -2.25 3.14 -19.11
C LEU A 45 -1.34 4.36 -19.32
N ALA A 46 -0.63 4.44 -20.44
CA ALA A 46 0.18 5.60 -20.79
C ALA A 46 -0.70 6.85 -21.00
N GLU A 47 -1.82 6.70 -21.70
CA GLU A 47 -2.82 7.77 -21.89
C GLU A 47 -3.42 8.22 -20.55
N ALA A 48 -3.80 7.26 -19.68
CA ALA A 48 -4.33 7.57 -18.37
C ALA A 48 -3.29 8.23 -17.45
N MET A 49 -2.01 7.85 -17.55
CA MET A 49 -0.92 8.44 -16.76
C MET A 49 -0.78 9.94 -17.01
N VAL A 50 -1.04 10.42 -18.22
CA VAL A 50 -0.99 11.87 -18.55
C VAL A 50 -1.94 12.67 -17.66
N THR A 51 -3.09 12.10 -17.28
CA THR A 51 -4.07 12.74 -16.38
C THR A 51 -3.58 12.91 -14.94
N LEU A 52 -2.47 12.26 -14.57
CA LEU A 52 -1.85 12.38 -13.26
C LEU A 52 -0.87 13.55 -13.14
N LEU A 53 -0.48 14.11 -14.29
CA LEU A 53 0.45 15.23 -14.35
C LEU A 53 -0.29 16.55 -14.12
N ASP A 54 0.45 17.58 -13.70
CA ASP A 54 -0.08 18.92 -13.59
C ASP A 54 -0.50 19.47 -14.97
N GLU A 55 -1.34 20.51 -15.01
CA GLU A 55 -1.96 21.03 -16.25
C GLU A 55 -0.95 21.39 -17.36
N GLN A 56 0.27 21.77 -16.99
CA GLN A 56 1.35 22.08 -17.93
C GLN A 56 2.62 21.33 -17.52
N PRO A 57 2.71 20.01 -17.81
CA PRO A 57 3.89 19.26 -17.44
C PRO A 57 5.06 19.68 -18.33
N THR A 58 6.25 19.70 -17.78
CA THR A 58 7.47 19.84 -18.57
C THR A 58 7.69 18.57 -19.42
N HIS A 59 8.46 18.70 -20.51
CA HIS A 59 8.86 17.53 -21.31
C HIS A 59 9.64 16.50 -20.45
N ALA A 60 10.50 16.98 -19.56
CA ALA A 60 11.26 16.13 -18.65
C ALA A 60 10.35 15.35 -17.69
N GLU A 61 9.31 15.97 -17.13
CA GLU A 61 8.36 15.27 -16.25
C GLU A 61 7.55 14.20 -16.98
N ARG A 62 7.07 14.50 -18.19
CA ARG A 62 6.40 13.50 -19.04
C ARG A 62 7.32 12.30 -19.29
N HIS A 63 8.53 12.57 -19.77
CA HIS A 63 9.51 11.52 -20.07
C HIS A 63 9.84 10.67 -18.83
N LEU A 64 9.99 11.27 -17.66
CA LEU A 64 10.26 10.54 -16.42
C LEU A 64 9.10 9.64 -15.99
N HIS A 65 7.85 10.05 -16.21
CA HIS A 65 6.69 9.21 -15.89
C HIS A 65 6.48 8.11 -16.92
N GLU A 66 6.66 8.40 -18.21
CA GLU A 66 6.64 7.40 -19.28
C GLU A 66 7.71 6.33 -19.05
N LEU A 67 8.96 6.73 -18.79
CA LEU A 67 10.05 5.82 -18.50
C LEU A 67 9.78 4.97 -17.25
N ALA A 68 9.21 5.58 -16.20
CA ALA A 68 8.84 4.87 -14.99
C ALA A 68 7.71 3.85 -15.22
N LEU A 69 6.69 4.23 -15.99
CA LEU A 69 5.58 3.36 -16.36
C LEU A 69 6.08 2.18 -17.20
N THR A 70 6.85 2.44 -18.25
CA THR A 70 7.42 1.40 -19.10
C THR A 70 8.24 0.40 -18.29
N ARG A 71 9.16 0.88 -17.44
CA ARG A 71 10.03 0.00 -16.64
C ARG A 71 9.27 -0.85 -15.64
N VAL A 72 8.23 -0.32 -14.99
CA VAL A 72 7.44 -1.12 -14.04
C VAL A 72 6.60 -2.17 -14.79
N LEU A 73 6.05 -1.83 -15.95
CA LEU A 73 5.27 -2.78 -16.76
C LEU A 73 6.17 -3.88 -17.35
N ASP A 74 7.36 -3.52 -17.86
CA ASP A 74 8.37 -4.48 -18.31
C ASP A 74 8.76 -5.44 -17.18
N TRP A 75 8.94 -4.92 -15.96
CA TRP A 75 9.23 -5.75 -14.79
C TRP A 75 8.06 -6.67 -14.42
N LEU A 76 6.82 -6.17 -14.40
CA LEU A 76 5.65 -6.98 -14.08
C LEU A 76 5.37 -8.07 -15.12
N GLU A 77 5.69 -7.84 -16.39
CA GLU A 77 5.53 -8.82 -17.45
C GLU A 77 6.45 -10.05 -17.31
N THR A 78 7.50 -9.96 -16.49
CA THR A 78 8.34 -11.11 -16.16
C THR A 78 7.64 -12.15 -15.28
N PHE A 79 6.50 -11.80 -14.69
CA PHE A 79 5.68 -12.69 -13.88
C PHE A 79 4.44 -13.16 -14.64
N ALA A 80 4.00 -14.40 -14.39
CA ALA A 80 2.74 -14.90 -14.91
C ALA A 80 1.54 -14.16 -14.30
N GLY A 81 0.43 -14.10 -15.02
CA GLY A 81 -0.82 -13.47 -14.57
C GLY A 81 -1.70 -13.05 -15.76
N GLU A 82 -3.00 -13.12 -15.58
CA GLU A 82 -3.97 -12.73 -16.63
C GLU A 82 -4.07 -11.21 -16.75
N ASP A 83 -3.92 -10.52 -15.62
CA ASP A 83 -3.99 -9.06 -15.52
C ASP A 83 -2.78 -8.47 -14.76
N TRP A 84 -2.73 -7.14 -14.59
CA TRP A 84 -1.64 -6.48 -13.89
C TRP A 84 -1.62 -6.73 -12.37
N GLN A 85 -2.80 -6.96 -11.77
CA GLN A 85 -2.92 -7.26 -10.35
C GLN A 85 -2.36 -8.66 -10.05
N ASP A 86 -2.68 -9.64 -10.88
CA ASP A 86 -2.14 -11.00 -10.79
C ASP A 86 -0.61 -10.97 -10.89
N ARG A 87 -0.07 -10.23 -11.86
CA ARG A 87 1.38 -10.08 -12.02
C ARG A 87 2.04 -9.43 -10.81
N TRP A 88 1.39 -8.44 -10.21
CA TRP A 88 1.83 -7.86 -8.94
C TRP A 88 1.86 -8.90 -7.82
N LEU A 89 0.82 -9.72 -7.66
CA LEU A 89 0.76 -10.77 -6.65
C LEU A 89 1.81 -11.87 -6.90
N HIS A 90 1.99 -12.29 -8.15
CA HIS A 90 2.99 -13.28 -8.55
C HIS A 90 4.44 -12.79 -8.40
N SER A 91 4.68 -11.47 -8.38
CA SER A 91 5.99 -10.91 -8.08
C SER A 91 6.46 -11.19 -6.64
N ALA A 92 5.53 -11.57 -5.76
CA ALA A 92 5.70 -11.68 -4.31
C ALA A 92 6.13 -10.37 -3.61
N SER A 93 6.07 -9.24 -4.31
CA SER A 93 6.44 -7.93 -3.75
C SER A 93 5.51 -7.50 -2.63
N ASP A 94 4.24 -7.88 -2.70
CA ASP A 94 3.22 -7.56 -1.71
C ASP A 94 3.56 -8.13 -0.31
N GLN A 95 4.24 -9.27 -0.25
CA GLN A 95 4.61 -9.97 0.99
C GLN A 95 6.00 -9.59 1.51
N ARG A 96 6.83 -8.88 0.73
CA ARG A 96 8.23 -8.59 1.08
C ARG A 96 8.42 -7.32 1.94
N GLY A 97 7.35 -6.63 2.30
CA GLY A 97 7.40 -5.41 3.11
C GLY A 97 8.39 -4.40 2.52
N HIS A 98 9.34 -3.88 3.32
CA HIS A 98 10.40 -2.96 2.86
C HIS A 98 11.30 -3.45 1.70
N GLY A 99 11.39 -4.77 1.46
CA GLY A 99 12.20 -5.39 0.41
C GLY A 99 11.41 -5.67 -0.88
N TRP A 100 10.32 -4.95 -1.11
CA TRP A 100 9.36 -5.23 -2.17
C TRP A 100 9.87 -4.94 -3.60
N LEU A 101 10.94 -4.16 -3.76
CA LEU A 101 11.59 -3.96 -5.07
C LEU A 101 12.72 -4.96 -5.28
N PRO A 102 12.97 -5.38 -6.54
CA PRO A 102 14.14 -6.18 -6.88
C PRO A 102 15.44 -5.43 -6.52
N ASP A 103 16.52 -6.18 -6.34
CA ASP A 103 17.84 -5.60 -6.13
C ASP A 103 18.39 -5.05 -7.46
N VAL A 104 18.20 -3.74 -7.66
CA VAL A 104 18.57 -3.01 -8.88
C VAL A 104 19.31 -1.72 -8.51
N PRO A 105 20.10 -1.15 -9.44
CA PRO A 105 20.78 0.12 -9.19
C PRO A 105 19.81 1.24 -8.77
N THR A 106 20.29 2.17 -7.94
CA THR A 106 19.47 3.24 -7.34
C THR A 106 18.61 4.01 -8.34
N ALA A 107 19.15 4.35 -9.51
CA ALA A 107 18.38 5.05 -10.57
C ALA A 107 17.17 4.23 -11.06
N HIS A 108 17.31 2.91 -11.17
CA HIS A 108 16.21 2.00 -11.52
C HIS A 108 15.22 1.87 -10.36
N ARG A 109 15.69 1.82 -9.11
CA ARG A 109 14.81 1.79 -7.92
C ARG A 109 13.89 3.00 -7.88
N TYR A 110 14.39 4.21 -8.14
CA TYR A 110 13.54 5.42 -8.18
C TYR A 110 12.49 5.34 -9.28
N SER A 111 12.89 4.85 -10.46
CA SER A 111 12.00 4.69 -11.61
C SER A 111 10.89 3.68 -11.32
N LEU A 112 11.22 2.51 -10.75
CA LEU A 112 10.25 1.49 -10.36
C LEU A 112 9.34 1.98 -9.23
N THR A 113 9.88 2.68 -8.23
CA THR A 113 9.08 3.27 -7.15
C THR A 113 8.06 4.26 -7.72
N ARG A 114 8.46 5.12 -8.66
CA ARG A 114 7.56 6.04 -9.36
C ARG A 114 6.51 5.28 -10.18
N GLY A 115 6.93 4.26 -10.93
CA GLY A 115 6.02 3.43 -11.72
C GLY A 115 4.93 2.80 -10.85
N ILE A 116 5.31 2.24 -9.71
CA ILE A 116 4.36 1.63 -8.76
C ILE A 116 3.40 2.65 -8.16
N ARG A 117 3.86 3.88 -7.87
CA ARG A 117 2.94 4.97 -7.49
C ARG A 117 1.93 5.26 -8.59
N ILE A 118 2.36 5.34 -9.85
CA ILE A 118 1.46 5.54 -11.00
C ILE A 118 0.42 4.41 -11.05
N LEU A 119 0.84 3.16 -10.96
CA LEU A 119 -0.07 2.00 -11.02
C LEU A 119 -1.09 2.00 -9.87
N ILE A 120 -0.69 2.37 -8.66
CA ILE A 120 -1.62 2.51 -7.51
C ILE A 120 -2.63 3.63 -7.75
N VAL A 121 -2.17 4.80 -8.20
CA VAL A 121 -3.04 5.97 -8.43
C VAL A 121 -4.02 5.71 -9.59
N LEU A 122 -3.59 5.00 -10.64
CA LEU A 122 -4.45 4.56 -11.74
C LEU A 122 -5.34 3.35 -11.38
N ARG A 123 -5.21 2.79 -10.17
CA ARG A 123 -5.92 1.58 -9.72
C ARG A 123 -5.68 0.37 -10.63
N VAL A 124 -4.46 0.25 -11.13
CA VAL A 124 -3.99 -0.91 -11.90
C VAL A 124 -3.57 -2.04 -10.97
N ILE A 125 -2.96 -1.67 -9.84
CA ILE A 125 -2.60 -2.60 -8.77
C ILE A 125 -3.14 -2.11 -7.43
N ARG A 126 -3.36 -3.05 -6.52
CA ARG A 126 -3.92 -2.88 -5.18
C ARG A 126 -3.05 -3.67 -4.22
N PRO A 127 -2.01 -3.03 -3.66
CA PRO A 127 -1.20 -3.67 -2.65
C PRO A 127 -2.02 -3.95 -1.38
N SER A 128 -1.63 -4.97 -0.62
CA SER A 128 -2.29 -5.28 0.64
C SER A 128 -2.05 -4.21 1.71
N TYR A 129 -2.88 -4.22 2.76
CA TYR A 129 -2.68 -3.37 3.93
C TYR A 129 -1.34 -3.62 4.63
N ALA A 130 -0.86 -4.87 4.64
CA ALA A 130 0.44 -5.23 5.18
C ALA A 130 1.57 -4.55 4.39
N TRP A 131 1.45 -4.56 3.06
CA TRP A 131 2.43 -3.90 2.21
C TRP A 131 2.49 -2.38 2.44
N PHE A 132 1.35 -1.68 2.51
CA PHE A 132 1.32 -0.24 2.78
C PHE A 132 1.96 0.14 4.11
N SER A 133 1.77 -0.69 5.14
CA SER A 133 2.37 -0.48 6.45
C SER A 133 3.90 -0.57 6.41
N ALA A 134 4.45 -1.37 5.50
CA ALA A 134 5.88 -1.67 5.43
C ALA A 134 6.65 -0.89 4.34
N SER A 135 6.01 -0.48 3.24
CA SER A 135 6.67 0.05 2.04
C SER A 135 7.04 1.54 2.10
N ARG A 136 6.38 2.33 2.96
CA ARG A 136 6.61 3.78 3.19
C ARG A 136 6.70 4.61 1.91
N LEU A 137 5.76 4.44 0.98
CA LEU A 137 5.68 5.24 -0.24
C LEU A 137 5.26 6.69 0.03
N LEU A 138 6.26 7.56 0.20
CA LEU A 138 6.02 8.99 0.36
C LEU A 138 5.24 9.56 -0.84
N GLY A 139 4.27 10.42 -0.57
CA GLY A 139 3.50 11.18 -1.57
C GLY A 139 2.41 10.39 -2.33
N VAL A 140 2.34 9.06 -2.22
CA VAL A 140 1.34 8.29 -2.98
C VAL A 140 -0.08 8.56 -2.51
N TYR A 141 -0.29 8.78 -1.20
CA TYR A 141 -1.64 8.98 -0.65
C TYR A 141 -2.23 10.34 -1.02
N SER A 142 -1.42 11.41 -1.03
CA SER A 142 -1.90 12.71 -1.49
C SER A 142 -2.23 12.67 -2.98
N GLN A 143 -1.35 12.06 -3.80
CA GLN A 143 -1.62 11.90 -5.23
C GLN A 143 -2.87 11.07 -5.48
N PHE A 144 -3.02 9.91 -4.81
CA PHE A 144 -4.21 9.06 -4.93
C PHE A 144 -5.50 9.85 -4.68
N ARG A 145 -5.56 10.61 -3.56
CA ARG A 145 -6.72 11.40 -3.19
C ARG A 145 -7.07 12.51 -4.19
N ARG A 146 -6.06 13.11 -4.84
CA ARG A 146 -6.30 14.12 -5.89
C ARG A 146 -6.98 13.55 -7.13
N HIS A 147 -6.70 12.29 -7.47
CA HIS A 147 -7.20 11.67 -8.70
C HIS A 147 -8.33 10.66 -8.48
N ASN A 148 -8.55 10.19 -7.24
CA ASN A 148 -9.56 9.20 -6.90
C ASN A 148 -10.45 9.73 -5.79
N HIS A 149 -11.76 9.78 -6.04
CA HIS A 149 -12.76 10.25 -5.07
C HIS A 149 -12.44 11.64 -4.50
N ALA A 150 -11.86 12.53 -5.33
CA ALA A 150 -11.29 13.81 -4.89
C ALA A 150 -12.28 14.67 -4.10
N ALA A 151 -13.52 14.78 -4.58
CA ALA A 151 -14.58 15.52 -3.87
C ALA A 151 -14.90 14.95 -2.48
N ALA A 152 -14.81 13.62 -2.29
CA ALA A 152 -15.01 13.00 -0.99
C ALA A 152 -13.84 13.32 -0.04
N PHE A 153 -12.61 13.19 -0.52
CA PHE A 153 -11.41 13.48 0.29
C PHE A 153 -11.30 14.96 0.67
N VAL A 154 -11.56 15.89 -0.26
CA VAL A 154 -11.58 17.33 0.03
C VAL A 154 -12.59 17.66 1.14
N ALA A 155 -13.79 17.04 1.10
CA ALA A 155 -14.80 17.25 2.13
C ALA A 155 -14.38 16.71 3.52
N ILE A 156 -13.64 15.58 3.56
CA ILE A 156 -13.11 15.00 4.80
C ILE A 156 -11.98 15.87 5.35
N GLU A 157 -11.03 16.28 4.51
CA GLU A 157 -9.92 17.15 4.90
C GLU A 157 -10.41 18.46 5.51
N ALA A 158 -11.39 19.11 4.86
CA ALA A 158 -12.01 20.33 5.38
C ALA A 158 -12.70 20.12 6.75
N ARG A 159 -13.21 18.92 7.05
CA ARG A 159 -13.75 18.61 8.38
C ARG A 159 -12.65 18.41 9.41
N THR A 160 -11.59 17.69 9.07
CA THR A 160 -10.47 17.43 10.00
C THR A 160 -9.70 18.70 10.37
N ALA A 161 -9.55 19.65 9.44
CA ALA A 161 -8.87 20.92 9.69
C ALA A 161 -9.58 21.80 10.72
N ARG A 162 -10.91 21.67 10.86
CA ARG A 162 -11.71 22.47 11.81
C ARG A 162 -11.71 21.93 13.24
N ALA A 163 -11.27 20.68 13.44
CA ALA A 163 -11.54 19.94 14.68
C ALA A 163 -10.37 19.93 15.69
N ASP A 164 -9.35 20.79 15.53
CA ASP A 164 -8.09 20.77 16.31
C ASP A 164 -7.44 19.37 16.42
N ALA A 165 -7.73 18.51 15.43
CA ALA A 165 -7.36 17.11 15.41
C ALA A 165 -6.17 16.87 14.47
N ALA A 166 -5.31 17.87 14.24
CA ALA A 166 -4.30 17.86 13.17
C ALA A 166 -3.43 16.59 13.17
N THR A 167 -3.03 16.12 14.36
CA THR A 167 -2.24 14.89 14.52
C THR A 167 -3.04 13.65 14.12
N TYR A 168 -4.29 13.51 14.56
CA TYR A 168 -5.13 12.35 14.24
C TYR A 168 -5.71 12.40 12.82
N GLY A 169 -5.89 13.60 12.26
CA GLY A 169 -6.44 13.82 10.92
C GLY A 169 -5.57 13.20 9.83
N THR A 170 -4.25 13.31 9.94
CA THR A 170 -3.32 12.69 8.99
C THR A 170 -3.40 11.16 9.04
N TYR A 171 -3.46 10.58 10.24
CA TYR A 171 -3.61 9.13 10.39
C TYR A 171 -4.95 8.63 9.84
N ALA A 172 -6.04 9.32 10.16
CA ALA A 172 -7.37 9.00 9.65
C ALA A 172 -7.41 9.08 8.12
N LEU A 173 -6.84 10.12 7.52
CA LEU A 173 -6.78 10.27 6.06
C LEU A 173 -5.97 9.16 5.38
N ASN A 174 -4.84 8.76 5.97
CA ASN A 174 -4.03 7.67 5.44
C ASN A 174 -4.78 6.33 5.54
N LEU A 175 -5.44 6.05 6.66
CA LEU A 175 -6.29 4.87 6.83
C LEU A 175 -7.39 4.82 5.78
N LEU A 176 -8.14 5.92 5.61
CA LEU A 176 -9.22 5.99 4.62
C LEU A 176 -8.67 5.83 3.20
N THR A 177 -7.47 6.33 2.93
CA THR A 177 -6.80 6.15 1.64
C THR A 177 -6.40 4.69 1.41
N HIS A 178 -5.89 3.99 2.43
CA HIS A 178 -5.58 2.56 2.33
C HIS A 178 -6.83 1.75 1.98
N ILE A 179 -7.94 2.00 2.70
CA ILE A 179 -9.22 1.33 2.43
C ILE A 179 -9.66 1.67 0.99
N ALA A 180 -9.62 2.93 0.56
CA ALA A 180 -10.00 3.31 -0.80
C ALA A 180 -9.16 2.61 -1.89
N ILE A 181 -7.86 2.45 -1.68
CA ILE A 181 -6.97 1.75 -2.63
C ILE A 181 -7.33 0.27 -2.72
N ALA A 182 -7.38 -0.42 -1.57
CA ALA A 182 -7.67 -1.85 -1.54
C ALA A 182 -9.07 -2.15 -2.10
N THR A 183 -10.05 -1.30 -1.74
CA THR A 183 -11.46 -1.54 -2.05
C THR A 183 -11.92 -0.99 -3.39
N GLY A 184 -11.32 0.11 -3.84
CA GLY A 184 -11.85 0.94 -4.91
C GLY A 184 -13.07 1.78 -4.53
N LYS A 185 -13.65 1.59 -3.33
CA LYS A 185 -14.83 2.31 -2.85
C LYS A 185 -14.51 3.78 -2.58
N SER A 186 -15.53 4.63 -2.70
CA SER A 186 -15.44 5.99 -2.18
C SER A 186 -15.41 5.95 -0.66
N PRO A 187 -14.69 6.87 0.03
CA PRO A 187 -14.77 7.00 1.48
C PRO A 187 -16.17 7.22 2.05
N ARG A 188 -17.13 7.62 1.21
CA ARG A 188 -18.54 7.77 1.59
C ARG A 188 -19.31 6.46 1.64
N ASP A 189 -18.79 5.42 0.98
CA ASP A 189 -19.43 4.11 0.85
C ASP A 189 -18.76 3.06 1.76
N PHE A 190 -17.87 3.50 2.65
CA PHE A 190 -17.24 2.62 3.62
C PHE A 190 -18.23 2.17 4.68
N ASP A 191 -18.17 0.90 5.03
CA ASP A 191 -18.97 0.30 6.09
C ASP A 191 -18.07 -0.26 7.21
N MET A 192 -18.69 -0.80 8.26
CA MET A 192 -17.98 -1.39 9.39
C MET A 192 -17.16 -2.63 9.01
N VAL A 193 -17.50 -3.33 7.92
CA VAL A 193 -16.72 -4.48 7.44
C VAL A 193 -15.38 -4.02 6.88
N ASP A 194 -15.37 -2.91 6.12
CA ASP A 194 -14.13 -2.33 5.60
C ASP A 194 -13.17 -1.92 6.74
N PHE A 195 -13.67 -1.23 7.76
CA PHE A 195 -12.87 -0.83 8.92
C PHE A 195 -12.35 -2.02 9.74
N ASN A 196 -13.20 -3.03 9.96
CA ASN A 196 -12.78 -4.23 10.69
C ASN A 196 -11.74 -5.04 9.93
N THR A 197 -11.85 -5.12 8.60
CA THR A 197 -10.87 -5.81 7.75
C THR A 197 -9.53 -5.09 7.80
N TYR A 198 -9.51 -3.76 7.68
CA TYR A 198 -8.31 -2.95 7.83
C TYR A 198 -7.66 -3.14 9.21
N ARG A 199 -8.47 -3.10 10.28
CA ARG A 199 -8.00 -3.28 11.66
C ARG A 199 -7.41 -4.67 11.88
N ALA A 200 -8.05 -5.72 11.38
CA ALA A 200 -7.53 -7.09 11.49
C ALA A 200 -6.15 -7.22 10.83
N ALA A 201 -5.99 -6.68 9.62
CA ALA A 201 -4.71 -6.72 8.90
C ALA A 201 -3.59 -5.94 9.60
N THR A 202 -3.91 -4.81 10.23
CA THR A 202 -2.92 -3.96 10.92
C THR A 202 -2.61 -4.43 12.34
N SER A 203 -3.55 -5.07 13.04
CA SER A 203 -3.34 -5.63 14.38
C SER A 203 -2.40 -6.84 14.42
N THR A 204 -2.24 -7.52 13.29
CA THR A 204 -1.33 -8.66 13.11
C THR A 204 0.13 -8.19 13.00
N ASP A 205 0.37 -6.92 12.65
CA ASP A 205 1.70 -6.30 12.62
C ASP A 205 2.04 -5.72 14.01
N ALA A 206 2.92 -6.41 14.74
CA ALA A 206 3.29 -6.08 16.13
C ALA A 206 3.83 -4.65 16.33
N ARG A 207 4.17 -3.93 15.24
CA ARG A 207 4.68 -2.55 15.27
C ARG A 207 3.60 -1.47 15.41
N LEU A 208 2.33 -1.77 15.17
CA LEU A 208 1.23 -0.80 15.27
C LEU A 208 0.48 -0.82 16.62
N ARG A 209 0.93 -1.65 17.58
CA ARG A 209 0.32 -1.79 18.92
C ARG A 209 0.36 -0.53 19.79
N HIS A 210 1.03 0.54 19.37
CA HIS A 210 1.18 1.77 20.15
C HIS A 210 0.24 2.91 19.72
N LEU A 211 -0.73 2.66 18.85
CA LEU A 211 -1.63 3.69 18.30
C LEU A 211 -3.13 3.39 18.45
N VAL A 212 -3.52 2.53 19.39
CA VAL A 212 -4.92 2.36 19.83
C VAL A 212 -5.02 2.66 21.31
#